data_AF-A0A8J8FTV0-F1
#
_entry.id   AF-A0A8J8FTV0-F1
#
_cell.length_a   1.000
_cell.length_b   1.000
_cell.length_c   1.000
_cell.angle_alpha   90.00
_cell.angle_beta   90.00
_cell.angle_gamma   90.00
#
_symmetry.space_group_name_H-M   'P 1'
#
loop_
_entity.id
_entity.type
_entity.pdbx_description
1 polymer ?
#
loop_
_entity_poly.entity_id
_entity_poly.type
_entity_poly.pdbx_seq_one_letter_code
_entity_poly.pdbx_strand_id
1 'polypeptide(L)'
;MSIAIVLFSGGLDSTACVYWSIDRYEKVILLSLLYWSKEDEVIEKANQKYRSLLSLEGKVIAIPFLGEFTKFAGSKLSKREKEPPSFSNFSELDQKAITNEAAKQVWVPGRNILLLSIAASFADSMKEPVDIIFGANLEEGETFPDNTKEFVDKMNESLTLGCMNKVRIQAPFHDLLKSDIVKYLEKKGANLEFSSSCYNVEDWTNDGKPIHCGKCESCLRRKRAFSNAEISDKTLYK
;
A
#
# COMPACT_ATOMS: atom_id res chain seq x y z
N MET A 1 -2.37 23.92 -11.61
CA MET A 1 -1.86 23.40 -10.32
C MET A 1 -1.53 21.93 -10.52
N SER A 2 -0.36 21.45 -10.09
CA SER A 2 -0.03 20.02 -10.21
C SER A 2 -0.65 19.24 -9.05
N ILE A 3 -1.51 18.26 -9.34
CA ILE A 3 -2.26 17.51 -8.32
C ILE A 3 -1.85 16.03 -8.35
N ALA A 4 -1.57 15.47 -7.18
CA ALA A 4 -1.38 14.04 -6.98
C ALA A 4 -2.44 13.45 -6.04
N ILE A 5 -3.03 12.33 -6.45
CA ILE A 5 -3.81 11.46 -5.57
C ILE A 5 -2.94 10.25 -5.22
N VAL A 6 -2.55 10.11 -3.96
CA VAL A 6 -1.77 8.95 -3.50
C VAL A 6 -2.74 7.88 -3.03
N LEU A 7 -2.70 6.70 -3.67
CA LEU A 7 -3.37 5.51 -3.15
C LEU A 7 -2.66 5.09 -1.85
N PHE A 8 -3.31 5.36 -0.72
CA PHE A 8 -2.67 5.32 0.58
C PHE A 8 -3.25 4.21 1.47
N SER A 9 -2.40 3.27 1.85
CA SER A 9 -2.72 2.18 2.78
C SER A 9 -2.08 2.34 4.16
N GLY A 10 -1.13 3.27 4.33
CA GLY A 10 -0.35 3.41 5.57
C GLY A 10 0.83 2.45 5.69
N GLY A 11 1.06 1.60 4.69
CA GLY A 11 2.24 0.72 4.61
C GLY A 11 3.49 1.46 4.14
N LEU A 12 4.61 0.74 4.16
CA LEU A 12 5.92 1.28 3.77
C LEU A 12 5.89 1.90 2.36
N ASP A 13 5.37 1.16 1.39
CA ASP A 13 5.41 1.54 -0.03
C ASP A 13 4.51 2.74 -0.32
N SER A 14 3.29 2.76 0.24
CA SER A 14 2.38 3.89 0.07
C SER A 14 2.84 5.13 0.85
N THR A 15 3.52 4.98 2.00
CA THR A 15 4.21 6.10 2.66
C THR A 15 5.33 6.67 1.79
N ALA A 16 6.11 5.82 1.09
CA ALA A 16 7.12 6.30 0.14
C ALA A 16 6.50 7.16 -0.96
N CYS A 17 5.33 6.73 -1.49
CA CYS A 17 4.56 7.53 -2.44
C CYS A 17 4.14 8.89 -1.88
N VAL A 18 3.74 8.98 -0.61
CA VAL A 18 3.44 10.27 0.03
C VAL A 18 4.66 11.19 0.03
N TYR A 19 5.79 10.73 0.59
CA TYR A 19 7.01 11.55 0.66
C TYR A 19 7.58 11.89 -0.72
N TRP A 20 7.39 11.03 -1.72
CA TRP A 20 7.74 11.32 -3.10
C TRP A 20 6.86 12.40 -3.72
N SER A 21 5.57 12.40 -3.39
CA SER A 21 4.59 13.33 -3.97
C SER A 21 4.70 14.72 -3.38
N ILE A 22 4.93 14.87 -2.07
CA ILE A 22 5.00 16.19 -1.42
C ILE A 22 6.16 17.06 -1.94
N ASP A 23 7.20 16.45 -2.52
CA ASP A 23 8.31 17.18 -3.15
C ASP A 23 8.02 17.62 -4.60
N ARG A 24 6.95 17.09 -5.21
CA ARG A 24 6.73 17.13 -6.67
C ARG A 24 5.43 17.77 -7.09
N TYR A 25 4.45 17.82 -6.19
CA TYR A 25 3.13 18.33 -6.50
C TYR A 25 2.74 19.43 -5.52
N GLU A 26 2.19 20.51 -6.05
CA GLU A 26 1.57 21.60 -5.29
C GLU A 26 0.43 21.12 -4.38
N LYS A 27 -0.34 20.11 -4.83
CA LYS A 27 -1.44 19.52 -4.06
C LYS A 27 -1.34 18.01 -4.01
N VAL A 28 -1.34 17.44 -2.80
CA VAL A 28 -1.33 16.00 -2.56
C VAL A 28 -2.58 15.61 -1.75
N ILE A 29 -3.32 14.63 -2.25
CA ILE A 29 -4.53 14.08 -1.61
C ILE A 29 -4.28 12.60 -1.29
N LEU A 30 -4.42 12.22 -0.02
CA LEU A 30 -4.36 10.80 0.36
C LEU A 30 -5.72 10.14 0.13
N LEU A 31 -5.79 9.17 -0.80
CA LEU A 31 -6.98 8.37 -1.03
C LEU A 31 -6.81 6.97 -0.44
N SER A 32 -7.57 6.68 0.61
CA SER A 32 -7.62 5.34 1.22
C SER A 32 -8.94 4.65 0.87
N LEU A 33 -8.85 3.39 0.48
CA LEU A 33 -9.99 2.57 0.07
C LEU A 33 -10.14 1.41 1.04
N LEU A 34 -11.27 1.35 1.75
CA LEU A 34 -11.56 0.32 2.76
C LEU A 34 -12.41 -0.78 2.14
N TYR A 35 -11.83 -1.96 1.93
CA TYR A 35 -12.47 -3.05 1.18
C TYR A 35 -12.88 -4.23 2.06
N TRP A 36 -13.25 -3.94 3.31
CA TRP A 36 -13.71 -4.95 4.28
C TRP A 36 -12.60 -5.95 4.64
N SER A 37 -11.38 -5.45 4.73
CA SER A 37 -10.19 -6.21 5.12
C SER A 37 -9.90 -6.08 6.63
N LYS A 38 -9.05 -6.96 7.16
CA LYS A 38 -8.50 -6.79 8.52
C LYS A 38 -7.68 -5.51 8.68
N GLU A 39 -7.24 -4.93 7.57
CA GLU A 39 -6.37 -3.76 7.52
C GLU A 39 -7.17 -2.45 7.51
N ASP A 40 -8.50 -2.48 7.36
CA ASP A 40 -9.31 -1.25 7.19
C ASP A 40 -9.10 -0.24 8.32
N GLU A 41 -9.09 -0.68 9.58
CA GLU A 41 -8.87 0.19 10.74
C GLU A 41 -7.45 0.79 10.72
N VAL A 42 -6.47 -0.02 10.32
CA VAL A 42 -5.07 0.40 10.21
C VAL A 42 -4.92 1.46 9.12
N ILE A 43 -5.52 1.22 7.96
CA ILE A 43 -5.51 2.12 6.80
C ILE A 43 -6.15 3.45 7.18
N GLU A 44 -7.30 3.43 7.85
CA GLU A 44 -8.01 4.64 8.27
C GLU A 44 -7.20 5.45 9.29
N LYS A 45 -6.69 4.80 10.34
CA LYS A 45 -5.83 5.46 11.36
C LYS A 45 -4.56 6.03 10.75
N ALA A 46 -3.90 5.29 9.85
CA ALA A 46 -2.72 5.77 9.15
C ALA A 46 -3.06 6.99 8.27
N ASN A 47 -4.17 6.95 7.52
CA ASN A 47 -4.61 8.08 6.70
C ASN A 47 -4.77 9.35 7.55
N GLN A 48 -5.50 9.24 8.65
CA GLN A 48 -5.69 10.35 9.59
C GLN A 48 -4.36 10.86 10.16
N LYS A 49 -3.48 9.95 10.58
CA LYS A 49 -2.19 10.31 11.17
C LYS A 49 -1.28 11.04 10.19
N TYR A 50 -1.10 10.51 8.97
CA TYR A 50 -0.21 11.12 7.98
C TYR A 50 -0.76 12.44 7.44
N ARG A 51 -2.09 12.58 7.31
CA ARG A 51 -2.71 13.88 7.01
C ARG A 51 -2.42 14.92 8.08
N SER A 52 -2.50 14.53 9.35
CA SER A 52 -2.19 15.43 10.46
C SER A 52 -0.70 15.78 10.53
N LEU A 53 0.20 14.82 10.34
CA LEU A 53 1.66 15.04 10.42
C LEU A 53 2.18 15.93 9.29
N LEU A 54 1.60 15.80 8.10
CA LEU A 54 2.10 16.44 6.88
C LEU A 54 1.17 17.56 6.36
N SER A 55 0.11 17.89 7.11
CA SER A 55 -0.92 18.88 6.73
C SER A 55 -1.53 18.63 5.35
N LEU A 56 -1.89 17.38 5.06
CA LEU A 56 -2.42 16.94 3.76
C LEU A 56 -3.94 16.78 3.75
N GLU A 57 -4.54 17.02 2.58
CA GLU A 57 -5.91 16.61 2.29
C GLU A 57 -6.00 15.08 2.16
N GLY A 58 -7.19 14.54 2.40
CA GLY A 58 -7.41 13.12 2.14
C GLY A 58 -8.86 12.70 2.23
N LYS A 59 -9.12 11.54 1.65
CA LYS A 59 -10.42 10.93 1.50
C LYS A 59 -10.31 9.45 1.83
N VAL A 60 -11.30 8.95 2.56
CA VAL A 60 -11.48 7.54 2.82
C VAL A 60 -12.78 7.12 2.15
N ILE A 61 -12.75 6.05 1.36
CA ILE A 61 -13.93 5.51 0.67
C ILE A 61 -14.07 4.03 1.04
N ALA A 62 -15.24 3.67 1.59
CA ALA A 62 -15.56 2.27 1.84
C ALA A 62 -16.12 1.62 0.57
N ILE A 63 -15.57 0.46 0.21
CA ILE A 63 -15.99 -0.41 -0.90
C ILE A 63 -16.28 -1.82 -0.37
N PRO A 64 -17.28 -1.98 0.52
CA PRO A 64 -17.51 -3.22 1.26
C PRO A 64 -17.87 -4.41 0.37
N PHE A 65 -18.40 -4.17 -0.84
CA PHE A 65 -18.74 -5.22 -1.81
C PHE A 65 -17.51 -6.03 -2.27
N LEU A 66 -16.31 -5.44 -2.28
CA LEU A 66 -15.09 -6.17 -2.62
C LEU A 66 -14.82 -7.29 -1.58
N GLY A 67 -15.24 -7.07 -0.33
CA GLY A 67 -15.25 -8.09 0.71
C GLY A 67 -16.11 -9.31 0.38
N GLU A 68 -17.13 -9.17 -0.46
CA GLU A 68 -17.93 -10.32 -0.94
C GLU A 68 -17.11 -11.18 -1.91
N PHE A 69 -16.34 -10.56 -2.79
CA PHE A 69 -15.48 -11.26 -3.76
C PHE A 69 -14.33 -12.00 -3.06
N THR A 70 -13.78 -11.42 -1.98
CA THR A 70 -12.74 -12.09 -1.18
C THR A 70 -13.23 -13.41 -0.57
N LYS A 71 -14.51 -13.51 -0.21
CA LYS A 71 -15.11 -14.75 0.31
C LYS A 71 -15.16 -15.83 -0.75
N PHE A 72 -15.56 -15.48 -1.97
CA PHE A 72 -15.57 -16.43 -3.09
C PHE A 72 -14.16 -16.95 -3.43
N ALA A 73 -13.14 -16.13 -3.20
CA ALA A 73 -11.75 -16.48 -3.46
C ALA A 73 -11.02 -17.18 -2.30
N GLY A 74 -11.63 -17.27 -1.11
CA GLY A 74 -11.00 -17.86 0.08
C GLY A 74 -9.81 -17.05 0.63
N SER A 75 -9.84 -15.72 0.48
CA SER A 75 -8.76 -14.85 0.94
C SER A 75 -8.73 -14.69 2.46
N LYS A 76 -7.56 -14.93 3.07
CA LYS A 76 -7.31 -14.82 4.52
C LYS A 76 -7.28 -13.38 5.05
N LEU A 77 -7.27 -12.39 4.17
CA LEU A 77 -7.33 -10.96 4.56
C LEU A 77 -8.76 -10.47 4.83
N SER A 78 -9.79 -11.28 4.55
CA SER A 78 -11.18 -10.93 4.88
C SER A 78 -11.41 -10.87 6.39
N LYS A 79 -12.30 -9.97 6.85
CA LYS A 79 -12.59 -9.74 8.30
C LYS A 79 -13.08 -10.98 9.08
N ARG A 80 -13.40 -12.09 8.43
CA ARG A 80 -14.05 -13.26 9.06
C ARG A 80 -13.24 -14.58 9.03
N GLU A 81 -12.01 -14.59 8.51
CA GLU A 81 -11.23 -15.83 8.32
C GLU A 81 -9.90 -15.92 9.08
N LYS A 82 -9.28 -17.11 9.04
CA LYS A 82 -8.13 -17.64 9.81
C LYS A 82 -6.89 -16.72 9.85
N GLU A 83 -5.95 -17.03 10.76
CA GLU A 83 -4.67 -16.29 10.86
C GLU A 83 -3.97 -16.18 9.49
N PRO A 84 -3.44 -14.98 9.14
CA PRO A 84 -2.65 -14.79 7.92
C PRO A 84 -1.40 -15.70 7.92
N PRO A 85 -0.78 -15.95 6.76
CA PRO A 85 0.45 -16.73 6.71
C PRO A 85 1.51 -16.12 7.63
N SER A 86 2.12 -16.98 8.43
CA SER A 86 3.26 -16.67 9.28
C SER A 86 4.44 -17.52 8.83
N PHE A 87 5.63 -16.95 8.94
CA PHE A 87 6.87 -17.66 8.65
C PHE A 87 7.69 -17.76 9.92
N SER A 88 8.49 -18.82 10.03
CA SER A 88 9.30 -19.04 11.22
C SER A 88 10.61 -18.24 11.19
N ASN A 89 11.12 -17.91 10.00
CA ASN A 89 12.39 -17.22 9.81
C ASN A 89 12.51 -16.60 8.41
N PHE A 90 13.60 -15.87 8.12
CA PHE A 90 13.81 -15.21 6.83
C PHE A 90 14.05 -16.18 5.66
N SER A 91 14.59 -17.38 5.88
CA SER A 91 14.88 -18.32 4.78
C SER A 91 13.61 -18.85 4.10
N GLU A 92 12.46 -18.81 4.78
CA GLU A 92 11.16 -19.13 4.17
C GLU A 92 10.74 -18.06 3.14
N LEU A 93 11.19 -16.80 3.30
CA LEU A 93 10.94 -15.72 2.33
C LEU A 93 11.75 -15.88 1.03
N ASP A 94 12.77 -16.73 1.02
CA ASP A 94 13.62 -16.98 -0.16
C ASP A 94 13.11 -18.19 -0.97
N GLN A 95 12.17 -18.96 -0.41
CA GLN A 95 11.60 -20.15 -1.05
C GLN A 95 10.35 -19.78 -1.87
N LYS A 96 10.53 -19.60 -3.19
CA LYS A 96 9.44 -19.20 -4.11
C LYS A 96 8.18 -20.06 -4.00
N ALA A 97 8.31 -21.37 -3.78
CA ALA A 97 7.16 -22.25 -3.60
C ALA A 97 6.31 -21.87 -2.37
N ILE A 98 6.97 -21.54 -1.25
CA ILE A 98 6.33 -21.12 0.00
C ILE A 98 5.71 -19.74 -0.17
N THR A 99 6.45 -18.77 -0.71
CA THR A 99 5.95 -17.39 -0.88
C THR A 99 4.80 -17.31 -1.88
N ASN A 100 4.82 -18.10 -2.95
CA ASN A 100 3.72 -18.15 -3.92
C ASN A 100 2.45 -18.74 -3.30
N GLU A 101 2.58 -19.75 -2.45
CA GLU A 101 1.43 -20.33 -1.75
C GLU A 101 0.85 -19.36 -0.71
N ALA A 102 1.71 -18.64 0.02
CA ALA A 102 1.30 -17.57 0.92
C ALA A 102 0.60 -16.43 0.16
N ALA A 103 1.15 -16.01 -0.99
CA ALA A 103 0.59 -14.96 -1.84
C ALA A 103 -0.84 -15.28 -2.31
N LYS A 104 -1.11 -16.54 -2.70
CA LYS A 104 -2.47 -16.99 -3.06
C LYS A 104 -3.46 -16.86 -1.90
N GLN A 105 -3.01 -17.10 -0.67
CA GLN A 105 -3.87 -17.02 0.52
C GLN A 105 -4.24 -15.58 0.88
N VAL A 106 -3.44 -14.60 0.48
CA VAL A 106 -3.70 -13.16 0.73
C VAL A 106 -4.18 -12.43 -0.53
N TRP A 107 -4.35 -13.15 -1.65
CA TRP A 107 -4.81 -12.59 -2.91
C TRP A 107 -6.26 -12.08 -2.79
N VAL A 108 -6.50 -10.88 -3.30
CA VAL A 108 -7.85 -10.31 -3.46
C VAL A 108 -8.06 -10.13 -4.97
N PRO A 109 -8.94 -10.93 -5.60
CA PRO A 109 -9.06 -10.93 -7.05
C PRO A 109 -9.35 -9.55 -7.63
N GLY A 110 -8.50 -9.12 -8.58
CA GLY A 110 -8.68 -7.87 -9.32
C GLY A 110 -8.66 -6.62 -8.44
N ARG A 111 -8.08 -6.69 -7.23
CA ARG A 111 -8.08 -5.58 -6.28
C ARG A 111 -7.52 -4.31 -6.90
N ASN A 112 -6.29 -4.34 -7.42
CA ASN A 112 -5.64 -3.10 -7.89
C ASN A 112 -6.33 -2.53 -9.13
N ILE A 113 -6.97 -3.35 -9.97
CA ILE A 113 -7.83 -2.89 -11.07
C ILE A 113 -8.92 -1.98 -10.51
N LEU A 114 -9.64 -2.45 -9.48
CA LEU A 114 -10.74 -1.71 -8.88
C LEU A 114 -10.24 -0.45 -8.15
N LEU A 115 -9.17 -0.56 -7.35
CA LEU A 115 -8.61 0.57 -6.61
C LEU A 115 -8.16 1.71 -7.54
N LEU A 116 -7.45 1.37 -8.62
CA LEU A 116 -7.00 2.34 -9.62
C LEU A 116 -8.17 2.93 -10.40
N SER A 117 -9.20 2.13 -10.71
CA SER A 117 -10.40 2.63 -11.40
C SER A 117 -11.18 3.63 -10.55
N ILE A 118 -11.30 3.39 -9.24
CA ILE A 118 -11.93 4.32 -8.30
C ILE A 118 -11.10 5.61 -8.18
N ALA A 119 -9.77 5.48 -8.06
CA ALA A 119 -8.89 6.64 -8.02
C ALA A 119 -8.97 7.46 -9.31
N ALA A 120 -9.07 6.82 -10.47
CA ALA A 120 -9.25 7.47 -11.75
C ALA A 120 -10.58 8.19 -11.88
N SER A 121 -11.68 7.59 -11.44
CA SER A 121 -12.97 8.28 -11.41
C SER A 121 -12.94 9.51 -10.50
N PHE A 122 -12.27 9.40 -9.35
CA PHE A 122 -12.11 10.55 -8.45
C PHE A 122 -11.23 11.64 -9.07
N ALA A 123 -10.10 11.26 -9.68
CA ALA A 123 -9.20 12.15 -10.39
C ALA A 123 -9.93 12.91 -11.52
N ASP A 124 -10.67 12.19 -12.37
CA ASP A 124 -11.42 12.78 -13.49
C ASP A 124 -12.50 13.76 -13.02
N SER A 125 -13.11 13.52 -11.86
CA SER A 125 -14.12 14.41 -11.28
C SER A 125 -13.58 15.79 -10.89
N MET A 126 -12.25 15.94 -10.76
CA MET A 126 -11.60 17.19 -10.37
C MET A 126 -11.49 18.21 -11.51
N LYS A 127 -11.76 17.84 -12.76
CA LYS A 127 -11.71 18.73 -13.95
C LYS A 127 -10.35 19.41 -14.18
N GLU A 128 -9.28 18.78 -13.71
CA GLU A 128 -7.89 19.23 -13.82
C GLU A 128 -7.00 18.02 -14.16
N PRO A 129 -5.78 18.21 -14.70
CA PRO A 129 -4.81 17.12 -14.81
C PRO A 129 -4.39 16.59 -13.44
N VAL A 130 -4.47 15.28 -13.25
CA VAL A 130 -4.16 14.62 -11.96
C VAL A 130 -3.32 13.37 -12.19
N ASP A 131 -2.25 13.24 -11.39
CA ASP A 131 -1.48 12.00 -11.31
C ASP A 131 -1.94 11.13 -10.13
N ILE A 132 -2.24 9.87 -10.38
CA ILE A 132 -2.50 8.86 -9.36
C ILE A 132 -1.18 8.18 -9.03
N ILE A 133 -0.78 8.23 -7.77
CA ILE A 133 0.48 7.64 -7.32
C ILE A 133 0.19 6.30 -6.68
N PHE A 134 0.77 5.25 -7.25
CA PHE A 134 0.54 3.85 -6.91
C PHE A 134 1.82 3.20 -6.39
N GLY A 135 1.75 2.58 -5.21
CA GLY A 135 2.90 2.02 -4.49
C GLY A 135 3.35 0.64 -4.95
N ALA A 136 3.43 0.38 -6.26
CA ALA A 136 4.03 -0.85 -6.77
C ALA A 136 5.56 -0.84 -6.64
N ASN A 137 6.14 -2.01 -6.39
CA ASN A 137 7.58 -2.24 -6.24
C ASN A 137 8.00 -3.56 -6.89
N LEU A 138 9.32 -3.78 -6.99
CA LEU A 138 9.90 -4.87 -7.75
C LEU A 138 9.48 -6.24 -7.20
N GLU A 139 9.56 -6.43 -5.88
CA GLU A 139 9.23 -7.69 -5.22
C GLU A 139 7.75 -8.08 -5.41
N GLU A 140 6.84 -7.11 -5.38
CA GLU A 140 5.41 -7.34 -5.61
C GLU A 140 5.10 -7.59 -7.08
N GLY A 141 5.81 -6.95 -8.02
CA GLY A 141 5.69 -7.20 -9.45
C GLY A 141 6.12 -8.62 -9.86
N GLU A 142 7.05 -9.25 -9.13
CA GLU A 142 7.40 -10.66 -9.33
C GLU A 142 6.30 -11.63 -8.84
N THR A 143 5.46 -11.19 -7.91
CA THR A 143 4.49 -12.04 -7.21
C THR A 143 3.07 -11.86 -7.76
N PHE A 144 2.68 -10.63 -8.09
CA PHE A 144 1.32 -10.26 -8.44
C PHE A 144 1.26 -9.58 -9.82
N PRO A 145 0.39 -10.05 -10.73
CA PRO A 145 0.31 -9.51 -12.09
C PRO A 145 -0.14 -8.04 -12.13
N ASP A 146 -0.96 -7.64 -11.14
CA ASP A 146 -1.52 -6.30 -11.00
C ASP A 146 -0.59 -5.30 -10.28
N ASN A 147 0.71 -5.62 -10.23
CA ASN A 147 1.78 -4.72 -9.78
C ASN A 147 2.85 -4.50 -10.86
N THR A 148 2.73 -5.12 -12.03
CA THR A 148 3.73 -5.07 -13.11
C THR A 148 3.67 -3.77 -13.92
N LYS A 149 4.78 -3.45 -14.60
CA LYS A 149 4.88 -2.20 -15.37
C LYS A 149 3.92 -2.22 -16.55
N GLU A 150 3.82 -3.38 -17.19
CA GLU A 150 2.87 -3.64 -18.26
C GLU A 150 1.42 -3.41 -17.78
N PHE A 151 1.07 -3.86 -16.58
CA PHE A 151 -0.25 -3.58 -16.00
C PHE A 151 -0.51 -2.08 -15.85
N VAL A 152 0.44 -1.31 -15.30
CA VAL A 152 0.30 0.15 -15.14
C VAL A 152 0.20 0.85 -16.51
N ASP A 153 1.01 0.44 -17.48
CA ASP A 153 1.00 0.97 -18.84
C ASP A 153 -0.38 0.72 -19.51
N LYS A 154 -0.94 -0.49 -19.37
CA LYS A 154 -2.27 -0.84 -19.92
C LYS A 154 -3.43 -0.16 -19.21
N MET A 155 -3.33 0.05 -17.89
CA MET A 155 -4.29 0.87 -17.17
C MET A 155 -4.24 2.31 -17.69
N ASN A 156 -3.05 2.89 -17.86
CA ASN A 156 -2.89 4.24 -18.43
C ASN A 156 -3.48 4.37 -19.84
N GLU A 157 -3.24 3.40 -20.74
CA GLU A 157 -3.87 3.36 -22.06
C GLU A 157 -5.40 3.41 -21.94
N SER A 158 -5.98 2.60 -21.05
CA SER A 158 -7.42 2.56 -20.80
C SER A 158 -7.96 3.90 -20.27
N LEU A 159 -7.22 4.60 -19.40
CA LEU A 159 -7.62 5.91 -18.88
C LEU A 159 -7.67 6.98 -19.97
N THR A 160 -6.83 6.91 -21.00
CA THR A 160 -6.91 7.85 -22.14
C THR A 160 -8.21 7.74 -22.93
N LEU A 161 -8.87 6.58 -22.86
CA LEU A 161 -10.15 6.32 -23.53
C LEU A 161 -11.34 6.53 -22.59
N GLY A 162 -11.16 6.30 -21.29
CA GLY A 162 -12.23 6.29 -20.29
C GLY A 162 -12.44 7.59 -19.53
N CYS A 163 -11.45 8.49 -19.49
CA CYS A 163 -11.53 9.77 -18.78
C CYS A 163 -11.67 10.94 -19.76
N MET A 164 -12.41 11.97 -19.37
CA MET A 164 -12.49 13.23 -20.14
C MET A 164 -11.31 14.15 -19.84
N ASN A 165 -10.76 14.08 -18.63
CA ASN A 165 -9.60 14.85 -18.19
C ASN A 165 -8.33 14.00 -18.22
N LYS A 166 -7.18 14.69 -18.12
CA LYS A 166 -5.88 14.03 -18.13
C LYS A 166 -5.61 13.35 -16.78
N VAL A 167 -5.86 12.06 -16.71
CA VAL A 167 -5.52 11.20 -15.57
C VAL A 167 -4.37 10.27 -15.95
N ARG A 168 -3.35 10.17 -15.10
CA ARG A 168 -2.21 9.27 -15.32
C ARG A 168 -1.81 8.58 -14.03
N ILE A 169 -1.55 7.29 -14.08
CA ILE A 169 -0.99 6.49 -13.00
C ILE A 169 0.54 6.55 -13.08
N GLN A 170 1.16 6.84 -11.94
CA GLN A 170 2.61 6.77 -11.73
C GLN A 170 2.94 5.75 -10.63
N ALA A 171 3.88 4.86 -10.90
CA ALA A 171 4.43 3.90 -9.95
C ALA A 171 5.92 4.16 -9.73
N PRO A 172 6.30 5.16 -8.90
CA PRO A 172 7.66 5.67 -8.84
C PRO A 172 8.70 4.71 -8.24
N PHE A 173 8.26 3.63 -7.59
CA PHE A 173 9.13 2.67 -6.92
C PHE A 173 9.15 1.30 -7.59
N HIS A 174 8.63 1.19 -8.82
CA HIS A 174 8.49 -0.07 -9.55
C HIS A 174 9.77 -0.91 -9.57
N ASP A 175 10.90 -0.27 -9.87
CA ASP A 175 12.18 -0.94 -10.09
C ASP A 175 12.99 -1.06 -8.80
N LEU A 176 12.41 -0.73 -7.65
CA LEU A 176 13.10 -0.69 -6.37
C LEU A 176 12.70 -1.86 -5.47
N LEU A 177 13.70 -2.40 -4.77
CA LEU A 177 13.50 -3.36 -3.69
C LEU A 177 12.97 -2.64 -2.45
N LYS A 178 12.35 -3.36 -1.51
CA LYS A 178 11.86 -2.73 -0.27
C LYS A 178 12.99 -2.10 0.54
N SER A 179 14.21 -2.64 0.49
CA SER A 179 15.37 -2.03 1.15
C SER A 179 15.72 -0.65 0.58
N ASP A 180 15.55 -0.44 -0.73
CA ASP A 180 15.80 0.86 -1.36
C ASP A 180 14.70 1.86 -1.00
N ILE A 181 13.45 1.38 -0.87
CA ILE A 181 12.33 2.16 -0.35
C ILE A 181 12.59 2.60 1.10
N VAL A 182 13.11 1.71 1.96
CA VAL A 182 13.51 2.07 3.34
C VAL A 182 14.58 3.16 3.33
N LYS A 183 15.65 3.01 2.52
CA LYS A 183 16.72 4.01 2.39
C LYS A 183 16.18 5.37 1.92
N TYR A 184 15.27 5.34 0.94
CA TYR A 184 14.61 6.53 0.43
C TYR A 184 13.83 7.25 1.55
N LEU A 185 13.04 6.51 2.31
CA LEU A 185 12.21 7.04 3.39
C LEU A 185 13.05 7.59 4.55
N GLU A 186 14.13 6.91 4.93
CA GLU A 186 15.06 7.39 5.97
C GLU A 186 15.72 8.70 5.53
N LYS A 187 16.19 8.79 4.28
CA LYS A 187 16.72 10.03 3.70
C LYS A 187 15.70 11.18 3.72
N LYS A 188 14.40 10.86 3.63
CA LYS A 188 13.30 11.84 3.69
C LYS A 188 12.88 12.19 5.13
N GLY A 189 13.49 11.59 6.15
CA GLY A 189 13.07 11.77 7.54
C GLY A 189 11.64 11.31 7.77
N ALA A 190 11.22 10.25 7.08
CA ALA A 190 9.84 9.80 7.16
C ALA A 190 9.47 9.25 8.53
N ASN A 191 8.25 9.51 8.97
CA ASN A 191 7.71 9.07 10.25
C ASN A 191 7.27 7.59 10.23
N LEU A 192 8.23 6.68 9.98
CA LEU A 192 7.99 5.24 9.72
C LEU A 192 7.42 4.47 10.91
N GLU A 193 7.55 5.00 12.11
CA GLU A 193 6.96 4.46 13.34
C GLU A 193 5.42 4.51 13.35
N PHE A 194 4.81 5.34 12.50
CA PHE A 194 3.35 5.36 12.29
C PHE A 194 2.90 4.54 11.07
N SER A 195 3.84 3.97 10.29
CA SER A 195 3.48 3.08 9.18
C SER A 195 3.18 1.66 9.66
N SER A 196 2.31 0.95 8.95
CA SER A 196 2.00 -0.45 9.22
C SER A 196 2.02 -1.31 7.98
N SER A 197 2.85 -2.34 8.02
CA SER A 197 2.81 -3.45 7.06
C SER A 197 2.06 -4.66 7.64
N CYS A 198 1.73 -4.66 8.93
CA CYS A 198 1.25 -5.84 9.63
C CYS A 198 -0.18 -6.23 9.24
N TYR A 199 -0.39 -7.52 8.90
CA TYR A 199 -1.72 -8.07 8.64
C TYR A 199 -2.58 -8.27 9.90
N ASN A 200 -1.96 -8.20 11.09
CA ASN A 200 -2.63 -8.38 12.37
C ASN A 200 -2.05 -7.38 13.38
N VAL A 201 -2.37 -6.10 13.24
CA VAL A 201 -1.99 -5.09 14.25
C VAL A 201 -2.71 -5.46 15.55
N GLU A 202 -1.95 -5.63 16.62
CA GLU A 202 -2.45 -6.16 17.89
C GLU A 202 -2.99 -5.04 18.79
N ASP A 203 -2.36 -3.87 18.75
CA ASP A 203 -2.68 -2.72 19.60
C ASP A 203 -2.06 -1.43 19.03
N TRP A 204 -2.26 -0.31 19.70
CA TRP A 204 -1.76 1.01 19.34
C TRP A 204 -1.21 1.74 20.57
N THR A 205 -0.13 2.49 20.39
CA THR A 205 0.32 3.44 21.42
C THR A 205 -0.64 4.64 21.50
N ASN A 206 -0.60 5.36 22.63
CA ASN A 206 -1.40 6.57 22.83
C ASN A 206 -1.16 7.66 21.76
N ASP A 207 0.06 7.74 21.21
CA ASP A 207 0.42 8.67 20.14
C ASP A 207 0.11 8.14 18.72
N GLY A 208 -0.49 6.94 18.61
CA GLY A 208 -1.04 6.37 17.39
C GLY A 208 -0.10 5.47 16.59
N LYS A 209 0.97 4.92 17.20
CA LYS A 209 1.87 3.96 16.55
C LYS A 209 1.26 2.56 16.60
N PRO A 210 1.17 1.85 15.46
CA PRO A 210 0.69 0.46 15.44
C PRO A 210 1.70 -0.48 16.11
N ILE A 211 1.21 -1.43 16.91
CA ILE A 211 2.00 -2.52 17.47
C ILE A 211 1.84 -3.75 16.57
N HIS A 212 2.90 -4.09 15.85
CA HIS A 212 2.93 -5.15 14.85
C HIS A 212 3.06 -6.53 15.52
N CYS A 213 2.43 -7.57 14.97
CA CYS A 213 2.49 -8.91 15.55
C CYS A 213 3.86 -9.59 15.45
N GLY A 214 4.77 -9.05 14.63
CA GLY A 214 6.16 -9.52 14.52
C GLY A 214 6.38 -10.85 13.80
N LYS A 215 5.31 -11.64 13.54
CA LYS A 215 5.36 -13.01 13.00
C LYS A 215 4.72 -13.22 11.62
N CYS A 216 3.82 -12.34 11.17
CA CYS A 216 3.19 -12.50 9.84
C CYS A 216 4.20 -12.26 8.72
N GLU A 217 3.93 -12.81 7.53
CA GLU A 217 4.78 -12.63 6.34
C GLU A 217 5.20 -11.16 6.13
N SER A 218 4.23 -10.25 6.19
CA SER A 218 4.49 -8.83 5.92
C SER A 218 5.37 -8.17 7.01
N CYS A 219 5.24 -8.60 8.28
CA CYS A 219 6.16 -8.17 9.33
C CYS A 219 7.59 -8.65 9.07
N LEU A 220 7.76 -9.88 8.60
CA LEU A 220 9.09 -10.43 8.30
C LEU A 220 9.71 -9.78 7.06
N ARG A 221 8.90 -9.52 6.02
CA ARG A 221 9.33 -8.73 4.86
C ARG A 221 9.78 -7.33 5.27
N ARG A 222 9.04 -6.67 6.18
CA ARG A 222 9.45 -5.38 6.75
C ARG A 222 10.79 -5.50 7.49
N LYS A 223 10.92 -6.41 8.46
CA LYS A 223 12.17 -6.61 9.22
C LYS A 223 13.36 -6.88 8.28
N ARG A 224 13.17 -7.72 7.26
CA ARG A 224 14.19 -8.00 6.23
C ARG A 224 14.55 -6.74 5.44
N ALA A 225 13.58 -5.93 5.04
CA ALA A 225 13.83 -4.70 4.30
C ALA A 225 14.68 -3.70 5.11
N PHE A 226 14.36 -3.49 6.39
CA PHE A 226 15.16 -2.65 7.28
C PHE A 226 16.55 -3.21 7.55
N SER A 227 16.65 -4.53 7.78
CA SER A 227 17.93 -5.22 7.95
C SER A 227 18.83 -5.07 6.72
N ASN A 228 18.31 -5.33 5.52
CA ASN A 228 19.05 -5.20 4.26
C ASN A 228 19.39 -3.74 3.93
N ALA A 229 18.62 -2.80 4.47
CA ALA A 229 18.88 -1.38 4.34
C ALA A 229 19.91 -0.85 5.34
N GLU A 230 20.32 -1.66 6.33
CA GLU A 230 21.18 -1.27 7.45
C GLU A 230 20.59 -0.07 8.24
N ILE A 231 19.26 -0.03 8.34
CA ILE A 231 18.52 1.03 9.03
C ILE A 231 17.74 0.41 10.18
N SER A 232 17.75 1.08 11.33
CA SER A 232 16.99 0.63 12.51
C SER A 232 15.49 0.74 12.27
N ASP A 233 14.76 -0.37 12.38
CA ASP A 233 13.30 -0.35 12.32
C ASP A 233 12.72 0.17 13.64
N LYS A 234 12.05 1.33 13.58
CA LYS A 234 11.39 1.97 14.73
C LYS A 234 10.01 1.40 15.02
N THR A 235 9.56 0.40 14.26
CA THR A 235 8.29 -0.29 14.52
C THR A 235 8.32 -1.01 15.86
N LEU A 236 7.22 -0.84 16.60
CA LEU A 236 6.97 -1.62 17.81
C LEU A 236 6.43 -2.99 17.43
N TYR A 237 7.09 -4.03 17.92
CA TYR A 237 6.70 -5.43 17.73
C TYR A 237 6.29 -6.02 19.08
N LYS A 238 5.31 -6.93 19.04
CA LYS A 238 4.95 -7.79 20.16
C LYS A 238 5.95 -8.95 20.31
#